data_AF-A0A8H7CK41-F1
#
_entry.id   AF-A0A8H7CK41-F1
#
_cell.length_a   1.000
_cell.length_b   1.000
_cell.length_c   1.000
_cell.angle_alpha   90.00
_cell.angle_beta   90.00
_cell.angle_gamma   90.00
#
_symmetry.space_group_name_H-M   'P 1'
#
loop_
_entity.id
_entity.type
_entity.pdbx_description
1 polymer ?
#
loop_
_entity_poly.entity_id
_entity_poly.type
_entity_poly.pdbx_seq_one_letter_code
_entity_poly.pdbx_strand_id
1 'polypeptide(L)'
;MYQGINAEQEWRSDLAKYMSMRHPNIVQICGAASSNGMHTAIFNDDLIPLRHFLDHYRESHFTTVYIYACCNQDFTEAFNYLYSAFQREFYSPD
;
A
#
# COMPACT_ATOMS: atom_id res chain seq x y z
N MET A 1 -11.94 3.26 -7.80
CA MET A 1 -12.43 2.01 -8.42
C MET A 1 -12.34 2.24 -9.92
N TYR A 2 -11.62 1.41 -10.66
CA TYR A 2 -11.39 1.58 -12.10
C TYR A 2 -12.71 1.53 -12.88
N GLN A 3 -12.90 2.42 -13.85
CA GLN A 3 -14.15 2.55 -14.61
C GLN A 3 -13.88 2.90 -16.07
N GLY A 4 -14.79 2.49 -16.96
CA GLY A 4 -14.72 2.79 -18.38
C GLY A 4 -13.88 1.80 -19.19
N ILE A 5 -13.67 2.13 -20.47
CA ILE A 5 -13.05 1.22 -21.46
C ILE A 5 -11.59 0.85 -21.15
N ASN A 6 -10.91 1.66 -20.34
CA ASN A 6 -9.50 1.47 -19.98
C ASN A 6 -9.31 0.81 -18.61
N ALA A 7 -10.39 0.48 -17.89
CA ALA A 7 -10.32 0.02 -16.50
C ALA A 7 -9.40 -1.20 -16.31
N GLU A 8 -9.44 -2.16 -17.22
CA GLU A 8 -8.57 -3.35 -17.20
C GLU A 8 -7.10 -2.99 -17.36
N GLN A 9 -6.80 -2.10 -18.31
CA GLN A 9 -5.44 -1.67 -18.61
C GLN A 9 -4.85 -0.88 -17.44
N GLU A 10 -5.64 0.03 -16.86
CA GLU A 10 -5.26 0.82 -15.68
C GLU A 10 -5.00 -0.07 -14.47
N TRP A 11 -5.90 -1.03 -14.21
CA TRP A 11 -5.71 -1.99 -13.12
C TRP A 11 -4.45 -2.82 -13.28
N ARG A 12 -4.18 -3.34 -14.49
CA ARG A 12 -2.96 -4.13 -14.77
C ARG A 12 -1.68 -3.30 -14.63
N SER A 13 -1.71 -2.06 -15.13
CA SER A 13 -0.58 -1.13 -15.03
C SER A 13 -0.23 -0.85 -13.58
N ASP A 14 -1.24 -0.49 -12.78
CA ASP A 14 -1.06 -0.22 -11.35
C ASP A 14 -0.60 -1.48 -10.61
N LEU A 15 -1.21 -2.63 -10.86
CA LEU A 15 -0.83 -3.89 -10.25
C LEU A 15 0.64 -4.22 -10.53
N ALA A 16 1.10 -4.10 -11.78
CA ALA A 16 2.48 -4.37 -12.14
C ALA A 16 3.46 -3.45 -11.38
N LYS A 17 3.11 -2.17 -11.23
CA LYS A 17 3.90 -1.22 -10.44
C LYS A 17 3.98 -1.66 -8.98
N TYR A 18 2.85 -1.90 -8.33
CA TYR A 18 2.82 -2.29 -6.93
C TYR A 18 3.48 -3.66 -6.67
N MET A 19 3.37 -4.61 -7.60
CA MET A 19 4.03 -5.91 -7.51
C MET A 19 5.57 -5.81 -7.58
N SER A 20 6.12 -4.75 -8.17
CA SER A 20 7.57 -4.53 -8.24
C SER A 20 8.16 -3.90 -6.97
N MET A 21 7.33 -3.26 -6.14
CA MET A 21 7.77 -2.57 -4.94
C MET A 21 8.27 -3.56 -3.89
N ARG A 22 9.36 -3.21 -3.21
CA ARG A 22 9.95 -3.99 -2.12
C ARG A 22 10.31 -3.03 -0.99
N HIS A 23 9.53 -3.05 0.10
CA HIS A 23 9.79 -2.25 1.28
C HIS A 23 9.18 -2.91 2.52
N PRO A 24 9.88 -2.97 3.67
CA PRO A 24 9.38 -3.66 4.87
C PRO A 24 8.06 -3.07 5.39
N ASN A 25 7.86 -1.77 5.23
CA ASN A 25 6.67 -1.05 5.71
C ASN A 25 5.60 -0.82 4.62
N ILE A 26 5.65 -1.57 3.51
CA ILE A 26 4.64 -1.52 2.44
C ILE A 26 4.12 -2.94 2.19
N VAL A 27 2.81 -3.07 2.03
CA VAL A 27 2.16 -4.35 1.75
C VAL A 27 2.73 -4.93 0.46
N GLN A 28 3.30 -6.13 0.56
CA GLN A 28 3.86 -6.82 -0.58
C GLN A 28 2.79 -7.58 -1.36
N ILE A 29 2.50 -7.13 -2.59
CA ILE A 29 1.68 -7.90 -3.52
C ILE A 29 2.52 -9.03 -4.11
N CYS A 30 2.05 -10.27 -3.95
CA CYS A 30 2.72 -11.49 -4.42
C CYS A 30 2.03 -12.13 -5.62
N GLY A 31 0.80 -11.71 -5.93
CA GLY A 31 0.08 -12.20 -7.10
C GLY A 31 -1.24 -11.49 -7.30
N ALA A 32 -1.95 -11.91 -8.34
CA ALA A 32 -3.32 -11.49 -8.58
C ALA A 32 -4.11 -12.58 -9.31
N ALA A 33 -5.43 -12.54 -9.15
CA ALA A 33 -6.38 -13.36 -9.88
C ALA A 33 -7.44 -12.45 -10.52
N SER A 34 -7.95 -12.88 -11.68
CA SER A 34 -9.09 -12.25 -12.32
C SER A 34 -10.08 -13.31 -12.76
N SER A 35 -11.35 -13.12 -12.42
CA SER A 35 -12.45 -14.01 -12.82
C SER A 35 -13.73 -13.20 -12.99
N ASN A 36 -14.40 -13.33 -14.13
CA ASN A 36 -15.66 -12.66 -14.43
C ASN A 36 -15.66 -11.14 -14.18
N GLY A 37 -14.54 -10.46 -14.50
CA GLY A 37 -14.39 -9.02 -14.29
C GLY A 37 -14.14 -8.59 -12.84
N MET A 38 -14.04 -9.54 -11.91
CA MET A 38 -13.57 -9.29 -10.54
C MET A 38 -12.06 -9.48 -10.48
N HIS A 39 -11.38 -8.47 -9.96
CA HIS A 39 -9.94 -8.46 -9.76
C HIS A 39 -9.62 -8.66 -8.27
N THR A 40 -8.66 -9.53 -8.00
CA THR A 40 -8.18 -9.81 -6.64
C THR A 40 -6.67 -9.72 -6.60
N ALA A 41 -6.12 -8.93 -5.68
CA ALA A 41 -4.70 -8.90 -5.39
C ALA A 41 -4.42 -9.85 -4.21
N ILE A 42 -3.34 -10.61 -4.30
CA ILE A 42 -2.83 -11.50 -3.26
C ILE A 42 -1.62 -10.81 -2.65
N PHE A 43 -1.63 -10.60 -1.33
CA PHE A 43 -0.55 -9.93 -0.61
C PHE A 43 -0.17 -10.70 0.66
N ASN A 44 1.06 -10.49 1.13
CA ASN A 44 1.50 -11.03 2.41
C ASN A 44 0.82 -10.29 3.56
N ASP A 45 0.39 -11.02 4.59
CA ASP A 45 -0.31 -10.47 5.76
C ASP A 45 0.64 -10.02 6.88
N ASP A 46 1.95 -9.95 6.59
CA ASP A 46 3.00 -9.54 7.53
C ASP A 46 2.76 -8.14 8.14
N LEU A 47 1.93 -7.32 7.50
CA LEU A 47 1.53 -6.00 7.98
C LEU A 47 0.11 -6.01 8.51
N ILE A 48 -0.02 -5.67 9.79
CA ILE A 48 -1.32 -5.56 10.46
C ILE A 48 -1.83 -4.12 10.30
N PRO A 49 -3.08 -3.90 9.82
CA PRO A 49 -3.60 -2.55 9.68
C PRO A 49 -3.65 -1.86 11.04
N LEU A 50 -3.03 -0.69 11.16
CA LEU A 50 -2.90 0.07 12.41
C LEU A 50 -4.22 0.22 13.18
N ARG A 51 -5.34 0.41 12.46
CA ARG A 51 -6.68 0.52 13.06
C ARG A 51 -7.04 -0.67 13.95
N HIS A 52 -6.66 -1.90 13.60
CA HIS A 52 -6.96 -3.09 14.39
C HIS A 52 -6.27 -3.04 15.75
N PHE A 53 -5.04 -2.51 15.80
CA PHE A 53 -4.35 -2.27 17.07
C PHE A 53 -4.97 -1.12 17.84
N LEU A 54 -5.28 0.00 17.17
CA LEU A 54 -5.86 1.18 17.82
C LEU A 54 -7.24 0.92 18.43
N ASP A 55 -8.08 0.10 17.78
CA ASP A 55 -9.42 -0.21 18.26
C ASP A 55 -9.39 -0.87 19.64
N HIS A 56 -8.37 -1.68 19.93
CA HIS A 56 -8.17 -2.29 21.25
C HIS A 56 -7.83 -1.27 22.34
N TYR A 57 -7.17 -0.16 21.98
CA TYR A 57 -6.70 0.86 22.90
C TYR A 57 -7.46 2.18 22.78
N ARG A 58 -8.62 2.20 22.11
CA ARG A 58 -9.37 3.42 21.79
C ARG A 58 -9.72 4.29 23.00
N GLU A 59 -9.82 3.69 24.19
CA GLU A 59 -10.15 4.37 25.43
C GLU A 59 -8.91 4.96 26.13
N SER A 60 -7.69 4.56 25.72
CA SER A 60 -6.43 5.07 26.23
C SER A 60 -5.80 6.05 25.25
N HIS A 61 -5.97 7.34 25.55
CA HIS A 61 -5.38 8.42 24.76
C HIS A 61 -3.84 8.33 24.74
N PHE A 62 -3.21 8.06 25.88
CA PHE A 62 -1.76 7.95 25.98
C PHE A 62 -1.21 6.78 25.15
N THR A 63 -1.86 5.61 25.22
CA THR A 63 -1.45 4.44 24.42
C THR A 63 -1.63 4.70 22.93
N THR A 64 -2.73 5.35 22.53
CA THR A 64 -2.97 5.76 21.15
C THR A 64 -1.85 6.67 20.63
N VAL A 65 -1.50 7.72 21.38
CA VAL A 65 -0.41 8.65 21.02
C VAL A 65 0.93 7.93 20.93
N TYR A 66 1.23 7.05 21.88
CA TYR A 66 2.46 6.26 21.87
C TYR A 66 2.55 5.36 20.63
N ILE A 67 1.48 4.64 20.28
CA ILE A 67 1.41 3.80 19.09
C ILE A 67 1.65 4.63 17.82
N TYR A 68 1.00 5.80 17.70
CA TYR A 68 1.25 6.70 16.57
C TYR A 68 2.71 7.13 16.49
N ALA A 69 3.32 7.49 17.62
CA ALA A 69 4.73 7.89 17.66
C ALA A 69 5.66 6.76 17.22
N CYS A 70 5.40 5.52 17.64
CA CYS A 70 6.17 4.35 17.23
C CYS A 70 6.08 4.09 15.72
N CYS A 71 4.88 4.18 15.13
CA CYS A 71 4.69 3.91 13.71
C CYS A 71 5.06 5.09 12.79
N ASN A 72 5.24 6.30 13.33
CA ASN A 72 5.43 7.50 12.51
C ASN A 72 6.68 7.42 11.63
N GLN A 73 7.78 6.86 12.15
CA GLN A 73 9.00 6.66 11.37
C GLN A 73 8.76 5.67 10.22
N ASP A 74 8.11 4.54 10.50
CA ASP A 74 7.82 3.50 9.51
C ASP A 74 6.94 4.03 8.37
N PHE A 75 5.90 4.81 8.68
CA PHE A 75 5.08 5.47 7.68
C PHE A 75 5.85 6.51 6.88
N THR A 76 6.72 7.27 7.53
CA THR A 76 7.55 8.28 6.86
C THR A 76 8.50 7.63 5.86
N GLU A 77 9.16 6.54 6.26
CA GLU A 77 10.06 5.77 5.39
C GLU A 77 9.30 5.16 4.19
N ALA A 78 8.15 4.52 4.45
CA ALA A 78 7.29 3.98 3.40
C ALA A 78 6.81 5.07 2.42
N PHE A 79 6.40 6.23 2.94
CA PHE A 79 5.94 7.35 2.14
C PHE A 79 7.06 7.88 1.23
N ASN A 80 8.26 8.08 1.78
CA ASN A 80 9.42 8.54 1.01
C ASN A 80 9.81 7.54 -0.08
N TYR A 81 9.76 6.24 0.22
CA TYR A 81 9.99 5.20 -0.77
C TYR A 81 8.97 5.30 -1.92
N LEU A 82 7.67 5.32 -1.62
CA LEU A 82 6.61 5.46 -2.63
C LEU A 82 6.78 6.72 -3.46
N TYR A 83 7.01 7.86 -2.80
CA TYR A 83 7.22 9.14 -3.46
C TYR A 83 8.40 9.08 -4.43
N SER A 84 9.54 8.53 -4.02
CA SER A 84 10.70 8.38 -4.89
C SER A 84 10.46 7.41 -6.05
N ALA A 85 9.71 6.32 -5.83
CA ALA A 85 9.40 5.34 -6.86
C ALA A 85 8.50 5.95 -7.94
N PHE A 86 7.48 6.72 -7.55
CA PHE A 86 6.56 7.37 -8.48
C PHE A 86 7.14 8.65 -9.11
N GLN A 87 7.99 9.42 -8.41
CA GLN A 87 8.65 10.58 -9.01
C GLN A 87 9.61 10.21 -10.14
N ARG A 88 10.30 9.06 -10.07
CA ARG A 88 11.17 8.58 -11.16
C ARG A 88 10.43 8.33 -12.48
N GLU A 89 9.12 8.07 -12.42
CA GLU A 89 8.28 7.93 -13.62
C GLU A 89 7.98 9.29 -14.29
N PHE A 90 7.92 10.39 -13.53
CA PHE A 90 7.66 11.72 -14.08
C PHE A 90 8.91 12.43 -14.64
N TYR A 91 10.11 11.94 -14.31
CA TYR A 91 11.39 12.56 -14.66
C TYR A 91 12.39 11.61 -15.36
N SER A 92 11.94 10.49 -15.95
CA SER A 92 12.77 9.80 -16.95
C SER A 92 12.66 10.53 -18.28
N PRO A 93 13.74 11.16 -18.78
CA PRO A 93 13.76 11.63 -20.16
C PRO A 93 13.95 10.40 -21.05
N ASP A 94 12.96 10.11 -21.88
CA ASP A 94 13.19 9.36 -23.12
C ASP A 94 14.16 10.14 -24.04
#